data_AF-A0A396HIK8-F1
#
_entry.id   AF-A0A396HIK8-F1
#
_cell.length_a   1.000
_cell.length_b   1.000
_cell.length_c   1.000
_cell.angle_alpha   90.00
_cell.angle_beta   90.00
_cell.angle_gamma   90.00
#
_symmetry.space_group_name_H-M   'P 1'
#
loop_
_entity.id
_entity.type
_entity.pdbx_description
1 polymer ?
#
loop_
_entity_poly.entity_id
_entity_poly.type
_entity_poly.pdbx_seq_one_letter_code
_entity_poly.pdbx_strand_id
1 'polypeptide(L)'
;MIDRTPGEPFVAKSSKEAEMEKLLKSMEGMPGAPGMKMYSRDDLMKKNFGAENEDDDEDEDEEEDEADFPSKLGKVLKSKENEKGDWKQKIRKGIVDTGTTLKKHATKVSNHIQRWWKGKKTTSSKKNSKSEL
;
A
#
# COMPACT_ATOMS: atom_id res chain seq x y z
N MET A 1 -6.55 40.69 35.25
CA MET A 1 -5.86 39.49 34.74
C MET A 1 -6.89 38.38 34.70
N ILE A 2 -7.11 37.74 33.55
CA ILE A 2 -8.13 36.69 33.40
C ILE A 2 -7.44 35.36 33.71
N ASP A 3 -7.74 34.79 34.88
CA ASP A 3 -7.31 33.46 35.27
C ASP A 3 -8.07 32.42 34.46
N ARG A 4 -7.42 31.91 33.41
CA ARG A 4 -7.88 30.71 32.72
C ARG A 4 -7.45 29.51 33.55
N THR A 5 -8.40 28.87 34.22
CA THR A 5 -8.17 27.60 34.92
C THR A 5 -7.59 26.58 33.92
N PRO A 6 -6.48 25.89 34.24
CA PRO A 6 -5.91 24.89 33.36
C PRO A 6 -6.96 23.83 33.02
N GLY A 7 -7.14 23.57 31.72
CA GLY A 7 -8.05 22.52 31.25
C GLY A 7 -7.60 21.12 31.66
N GLU A 8 -8.49 20.15 31.53
CA GLU A 8 -8.20 18.75 31.86
C GLU A 8 -6.95 18.24 31.11
N PRO A 9 -6.12 17.41 31.78
CA PRO A 9 -4.94 16.83 31.15
C PRO A 9 -5.35 15.91 30.00
N PHE A 10 -4.71 16.11 28.85
CA PHE A 10 -4.92 15.24 27.69
C PHE A 10 -4.53 13.80 28.03
N VAL A 11 -5.49 12.88 27.90
CA VAL A 11 -5.24 11.44 27.96
C VAL A 11 -4.98 10.95 26.54
N ALA A 12 -3.79 10.40 26.30
CA ALA A 12 -3.47 9.82 25.01
C ALA A 12 -4.38 8.62 24.74
N LYS A 13 -4.97 8.58 23.53
CA LYS A 13 -5.77 7.43 23.08
C LYS A 13 -4.91 6.17 23.13
N SER A 14 -5.55 5.03 23.45
CA SER A 14 -4.87 3.73 23.38
C SER A 14 -4.40 3.45 21.95
N SER A 15 -3.29 2.71 21.78
CA SER A 15 -2.74 2.43 20.43
C SER A 15 -3.77 1.79 19.49
N LYS A 16 -4.63 0.92 20.04
CA LYS A 16 -5.70 0.26 19.29
C LYS A 16 -6.76 1.23 18.78
N GLU A 17 -7.10 2.22 19.59
CA GLU A 17 -8.10 3.23 19.26
C GLU A 17 -7.55 4.28 18.30
N ALA A 18 -6.28 4.65 18.46
CA ALA A 18 -5.58 5.53 17.52
C ALA A 18 -5.44 4.91 16.11
N GLU A 19 -5.21 3.59 16.03
CA GLU A 19 -5.15 2.87 14.76
C GLU A 19 -6.53 2.75 14.09
N MET A 20 -7.57 2.42 14.87
CA MET A 20 -8.94 2.35 14.35
C MET A 20 -9.45 3.70 13.87
N GLU A 21 -9.19 4.78 14.62
CA GLU A 21 -9.59 6.13 14.22
C GLU A 21 -8.84 6.58 12.97
N LYS A 22 -7.54 6.26 12.86
CA LYS A 22 -6.74 6.54 11.66
C LYS A 22 -7.28 5.82 10.43
N LEU A 23 -7.73 4.57 10.59
CA LEU A 23 -8.36 3.80 9.51
C LEU A 23 -9.70 4.42 9.09
N LEU A 24 -10.60 4.71 10.03
CA LEU A 24 -11.90 5.33 9.75
C LEU A 24 -11.73 6.71 9.10
N LYS A 25 -10.82 7.53 9.61
CA LYS A 25 -10.46 8.83 9.04
C LYS A 25 -9.92 8.71 7.62
N SER A 26 -9.20 7.64 7.30
CA SER A 26 -8.68 7.42 5.95
C SER A 26 -9.75 7.03 4.94
N MET A 27 -10.88 6.49 5.42
CA MET A 27 -12.03 6.12 4.59
C MET A 27 -13.03 7.27 4.43
N GLU A 28 -13.05 8.21 5.38
CA GLU A 28 -13.90 9.40 5.35
C GLU A 28 -13.44 10.36 4.24
N GLY A 29 -14.12 10.31 3.10
CA GLY A 29 -13.86 11.21 1.97
C GLY A 29 -13.25 10.55 0.74
N MET A 30 -13.08 9.21 0.72
CA MET A 30 -12.85 8.52 -0.54
C MET A 30 -14.15 8.54 -1.37
N PRO A 31 -14.19 9.26 -2.51
CA PRO A 31 -15.33 9.16 -3.41
C PRO A 31 -15.44 7.71 -3.89
N GLY A 32 -16.66 7.19 -3.94
CA GLY A 32 -16.91 5.86 -4.50
C GLY A 32 -16.30 5.73 -5.90
N ALA A 33 -15.89 4.52 -6.26
CA ALA A 33 -15.25 4.28 -7.56
C ALA A 33 -16.15 4.81 -8.70
N PRO A 34 -15.60 5.58 -9.66
CA PRO A 34 -16.37 6.07 -10.80
C PRO A 34 -16.96 4.88 -11.57
N GLY A 35 -18.26 4.91 -11.84
CA GLY A 35 -19.00 3.83 -12.52
C GLY A 35 -19.75 2.87 -11.60
N MET A 36 -19.66 3.03 -10.27
CA MET A 36 -20.45 2.23 -9.33
C MET A 36 -21.88 2.77 -9.23
N LYS A 37 -22.89 1.95 -9.57
CA LYS A 37 -24.30 2.30 -9.39
C LYS A 37 -24.67 2.16 -7.91
N MET A 38 -25.16 3.25 -7.32
CA MET A 38 -25.73 3.23 -5.97
C MET A 38 -27.14 2.66 -6.06
N TYR A 39 -27.31 1.42 -5.62
CA TYR A 39 -28.62 0.80 -5.51
C TYR A 39 -29.28 1.25 -4.21
N SER A 40 -30.50 1.78 -4.29
CA SER A 40 -31.32 2.05 -3.12
C SER A 40 -31.81 0.73 -2.51
N ARG A 41 -32.12 0.72 -1.21
CA ARG A 41 -32.69 -0.46 -0.52
C ARG A 41 -33.88 -1.04 -1.28
N ASP A 42 -34.77 -0.19 -1.79
CA ASP A 42 -35.95 -0.63 -2.54
C ASP A 42 -35.59 -1.29 -3.87
N ASP A 43 -34.54 -0.83 -4.56
CA ASP A 43 -34.07 -1.44 -5.81
C ASP A 43 -33.40 -2.80 -5.56
N LEU A 44 -32.74 -2.93 -4.41
CA LEU A 44 -32.16 -4.19 -3.96
C LEU A 44 -33.24 -5.21 -3.57
N MET A 45 -34.29 -4.78 -2.88
CA MET A 45 -35.41 -5.65 -2.47
C MET A 45 -36.34 -6.01 -3.64
N LYS A 46 -36.43 -5.15 -4.66
CA LYS A 46 -37.22 -5.40 -5.87
C LYS A 46 -36.52 -6.38 -6.82
N LYS A 47 -35.19 -6.44 -6.78
CA LYS A 47 -34.41 -7.31 -7.65
C LYS A 47 -34.21 -8.64 -6.95
N ASN A 48 -35.00 -9.64 -7.34
CA ASN A 48 -34.87 -11.02 -6.89
C ASN A 48 -33.56 -11.63 -7.43
N PHE A 49 -32.42 -11.34 -6.78
CA PHE A 49 -31.09 -11.86 -7.11
C PHE A 49 -30.93 -13.38 -6.87
N GLY A 50 -31.95 -14.18 -7.20
CA GLY A 50 -31.96 -15.63 -6.98
C GLY A 50 -33.19 -16.38 -7.49
N ALA A 51 -33.96 -15.81 -8.43
CA ALA A 51 -35.19 -16.45 -8.94
C ALA A 51 -35.06 -16.89 -10.41
N GLU A 52 -33.95 -17.53 -10.76
CA GLU A 52 -33.79 -18.19 -12.05
C GLU A 52 -33.30 -19.61 -11.79
N ASN A 53 -34.28 -20.49 -11.50
CA ASN A 53 -34.39 -21.88 -11.91
C ASN A 53 -35.54 -22.52 -11.10
N GLU A 54 -36.73 -22.48 -11.70
CA GLU A 54 -37.72 -23.53 -11.47
C GLU A 54 -37.13 -24.81 -12.07
N ASP A 55 -36.64 -25.70 -11.24
CA ASP A 55 -36.77 -27.14 -11.44
C ASP A 55 -36.94 -27.76 -10.05
N ASP A 56 -38.18 -28.17 -9.85
CA ASP A 56 -38.72 -28.98 -8.77
C ASP A 56 -38.11 -30.37 -8.85
N ASP A 57 -37.33 -30.76 -7.84
CA ASP A 57 -37.12 -32.15 -7.45
C ASP A 57 -36.71 -32.15 -5.97
N GLU A 58 -37.72 -32.35 -5.12
CA GLU A 58 -37.57 -32.72 -3.71
C GLU A 58 -36.86 -34.07 -3.62
N ASP A 59 -35.60 -34.09 -3.19
CA ASP A 59 -35.01 -35.28 -2.58
C ASP A 59 -34.33 -34.86 -1.28
N GLU A 60 -35.04 -35.13 -0.17
CA GLU A 60 -34.49 -35.16 1.18
C GLU A 60 -33.46 -36.29 1.25
N ASP A 61 -32.17 -35.96 1.22
CA ASP A 61 -31.14 -36.81 1.81
C ASP A 61 -30.13 -35.93 2.55
N GLU A 62 -30.28 -35.93 3.87
CA GLU A 62 -29.23 -35.55 4.80
C GLU A 62 -28.00 -36.44 4.54
N GLU A 63 -26.89 -35.86 4.07
CA GLU A 63 -25.57 -36.05 4.69
C GLU A 63 -24.43 -35.35 3.94
N GLU A 64 -23.59 -34.72 4.77
CA GLU A 64 -22.14 -34.58 4.62
C GLU A 64 -21.56 -33.46 3.72
N ASP A 65 -21.00 -32.48 4.44
CA ASP A 65 -20.08 -31.43 4.03
C ASP A 65 -19.10 -31.81 2.89
N GLU A 66 -19.50 -31.57 1.64
CA GLU A 66 -18.53 -31.34 0.58
C GLU A 66 -18.89 -30.05 -0.13
N ALA A 67 -18.21 -28.98 0.28
CA ALA A 67 -18.30 -27.67 -0.35
C ALA A 67 -18.10 -27.82 -1.86
N ASP A 68 -19.19 -27.68 -2.62
CA ASP A 68 -19.19 -27.63 -4.07
C ASP A 68 -18.45 -26.34 -4.51
N PHE A 69 -17.13 -26.40 -4.47
CA PHE A 69 -16.28 -25.33 -4.95
C PHE A 69 -16.50 -25.28 -6.46
N PRO A 70 -17.00 -24.15 -7.02
CA PRO A 70 -17.24 -24.06 -8.45
C PRO A 70 -15.94 -24.40 -9.18
N SER A 71 -15.98 -25.39 -10.08
CA SER A 71 -14.81 -26.02 -10.73
C SER A 71 -13.81 -25.05 -11.39
N LYS A 72 -14.22 -23.80 -11.63
CA LYS A 72 -13.39 -22.68 -12.07
C LYS A 72 -12.41 -22.21 -10.99
N LEU A 73 -12.80 -22.23 -9.70
CA LEU A 73 -11.95 -21.85 -8.57
C LEU A 73 -10.85 -22.88 -8.31
N GLY A 74 -11.14 -24.19 -8.40
CA GLY A 74 -10.14 -25.24 -8.25
C GLY A 74 -9.00 -25.12 -9.27
N LYS A 75 -9.32 -24.80 -10.54
CA LYS A 75 -8.33 -24.53 -11.59
C LYS A 75 -7.50 -23.27 -11.30
N VAL A 76 -8.13 -22.18 -10.86
CA VAL A 76 -7.43 -20.93 -10.53
C VAL A 76 -6.52 -21.10 -9.31
N LEU A 77 -6.95 -21.84 -8.29
CA LEU A 77 -6.14 -22.10 -7.10
C LEU A 77 -4.89 -22.91 -7.44
N LYS A 78 -5.03 -23.95 -8.26
CA LYS A 78 -3.92 -24.80 -8.71
C LYS A 78 -2.94 -24.06 -9.64
N SER A 79 -3.44 -23.18 -10.51
CA SER A 79 -2.61 -22.28 -11.31
C SER A 79 -1.92 -21.22 -10.44
N LYS A 80 -2.61 -20.65 -9.45
CA LYS A 80 -2.01 -19.67 -8.52
C LYS A 80 -0.95 -20.29 -7.64
N GLU A 81 -1.03 -21.58 -7.33
CA GLU A 81 -0.03 -22.28 -6.52
C GLU A 81 1.35 -22.32 -7.22
N ASN A 82 1.37 -22.51 -8.55
CA ASN A 82 2.62 -22.42 -9.32
C ASN A 82 3.10 -20.96 -9.54
N GLU A 83 2.17 -20.00 -9.61
CA GLU A 83 2.47 -18.58 -9.86
C GLU A 83 2.96 -17.84 -8.60
N LYS A 84 2.62 -18.31 -7.39
CA LYS A 84 3.07 -17.74 -6.11
C LYS A 84 4.60 -17.73 -5.97
N GLY A 85 5.28 -18.77 -6.47
CA GLY A 85 6.74 -18.86 -6.45
C GLY A 85 7.39 -17.80 -7.34
N ASP A 86 6.88 -17.67 -8.56
CA ASP A 86 7.36 -16.72 -9.56
C ASP A 86 7.07 -15.27 -9.17
N TRP A 87 5.88 -14.99 -8.60
CA TRP A 87 5.50 -13.66 -8.14
C TRP A 87 6.42 -13.14 -7.02
N LYS A 88 6.77 -13.98 -6.04
CA LYS A 88 7.71 -13.60 -4.96
C LYS A 88 9.10 -13.29 -5.51
N GLN A 89 9.56 -14.04 -6.50
CA GLN A 89 10.84 -13.78 -7.16
C GLN A 89 10.80 -12.48 -7.96
N LYS A 90 9.70 -12.21 -8.66
CA LYS A 90 9.48 -10.97 -9.42
C LYS A 90 9.51 -9.73 -8.52
N ILE A 91 8.86 -9.79 -7.35
CA ILE A 91 8.94 -8.72 -6.35
C ILE A 91 10.39 -8.52 -5.85
N ARG A 92 11.06 -9.60 -5.45
CA ARG A 92 12.44 -9.53 -4.94
C ARG A 92 13.38 -8.93 -5.99
N LYS A 93 13.24 -9.34 -7.25
CA LYS A 93 14.01 -8.81 -8.38
C LYS A 93 13.79 -7.31 -8.56
N GLY A 94 12.54 -6.85 -8.55
CA GLY A 94 12.22 -5.42 -8.64
C GLY A 94 12.85 -4.56 -7.54
N ILE A 95 12.86 -5.05 -6.30
CA ILE A 95 13.49 -4.36 -5.15
C ILE A 95 15.02 -4.31 -5.32
N VAL A 96 15.64 -5.41 -5.76
CA VAL A 96 17.10 -5.47 -5.96
C VAL A 96 17.54 -4.58 -7.13
N ASP A 97 16.82 -4.61 -8.26
CA ASP A 97 17.16 -3.83 -9.45
C ASP A 97 17.05 -2.32 -9.19
N THR A 98 15.99 -1.89 -8.49
CA THR A 98 15.84 -0.47 -8.09
C THR A 98 16.87 -0.06 -7.05
N GLY A 99 17.17 -0.91 -6.07
CA GLY A 99 18.20 -0.67 -5.05
C GLY A 99 19.61 -0.53 -5.62
N THR A 100 19.99 -1.38 -6.56
CA THR A 100 21.31 -1.30 -7.23
C THR A 100 21.42 -0.07 -8.13
N THR A 101 20.34 0.31 -8.82
CA THR A 101 20.28 1.53 -9.62
C THR A 101 20.45 2.76 -8.72
N LEU A 102 19.71 2.85 -7.61
CA LEU A 102 19.85 3.93 -6.63
C LEU A 102 21.28 4.01 -6.09
N LYS A 103 21.90 2.87 -5.76
CA LYS A 103 23.30 2.80 -5.31
C LYS A 103 24.28 3.34 -6.35
N LYS A 104 24.09 3.05 -7.64
CA LYS A 104 24.91 3.61 -8.75
C LYS A 104 24.79 5.13 -8.85
N HIS A 105 23.59 5.66 -8.72
CA HIS A 105 23.37 7.11 -8.75
C HIS A 105 24.00 7.78 -7.52
N ALA A 106 23.82 7.22 -6.33
CA ALA A 106 24.42 7.73 -5.09
C ALA A 106 25.95 7.76 -5.14
N THR A 107 26.59 6.69 -5.63
CA THR A 107 28.07 6.67 -5.77
C THR A 107 28.56 7.66 -6.82
N LYS A 108 27.82 7.86 -7.91
CA LYS A 108 28.16 8.87 -8.94
C LYS A 108 28.11 10.29 -8.38
N VAL A 109 27.05 10.62 -7.64
CA VAL A 109 26.91 11.93 -6.97
C VAL A 109 27.96 12.11 -5.89
N SER A 110 28.21 11.09 -5.05
CA SER A 110 29.24 11.13 -4.01
C SER A 110 30.64 11.35 -4.61
N ASN A 111 30.98 10.63 -5.68
CA ASN A 111 32.26 10.82 -6.37
C ASN A 111 32.39 12.20 -7.01
N HIS A 112 31.29 12.76 -7.53
CA HIS A 112 31.28 14.11 -8.09
C HIS A 112 31.54 15.16 -7.00
N ILE A 113 30.85 15.05 -5.86
CA ILE A 113 31.05 15.93 -4.70
C ILE A 113 32.50 15.79 -4.18
N GLN A 114 33.00 14.58 -4.01
CA GLN A 114 34.37 14.34 -3.55
C GLN A 114 35.42 14.96 -4.48
N ARG A 115 35.23 14.85 -5.81
CA ARG A 115 36.11 15.49 -6.81
C ARG A 115 36.02 17.01 -6.75
N TRP A 116 34.82 17.56 -6.61
CA TRP A 116 34.62 19.00 -6.45
C TRP A 116 35.31 19.53 -5.18
N TRP A 117 35.14 18.83 -4.05
CA TRP A 117 35.80 19.16 -2.79
C TRP A 117 37.33 19.06 -2.87
N LYS A 118 37.88 18.04 -3.53
CA LYS A 118 39.33 17.93 -3.75
C LYS A 118 39.87 19.03 -4.67
N GLY A 119 39.15 19.37 -5.74
CA GLY A 119 39.53 20.46 -6.66
C GLY A 119 39.50 21.84 -6.00
N LYS A 120 38.58 22.08 -5.07
CA LYS A 120 38.51 23.34 -4.31
C LYS A 120 39.67 23.50 -3.30
N LYS A 121 40.21 22.40 -2.78
CA LYS A 121 41.39 22.41 -1.88
C LYS A 121 42.70 22.65 -2.62
N THR A 122 42.82 22.21 -3.88
CA THR A 122 44.04 22.45 -4.68
C THR A 122 44.09 23.84 -5.31
N THR A 123 42.95 24.51 -5.49
CA THR A 123 42.90 25.91 -5.96
C THR A 123 43.03 26.93 -4.83
N SER A 124 42.63 26.59 -3.60
CA SER A 124 42.81 27.48 -2.44
C SER A 124 44.25 27.54 -1.92
N SER A 125 45.13 26.62 -2.33
CA SER A 125 46.55 26.65 -1.93
C SER A 125 47.42 27.54 -2.82
N LYS A 126 46.83 28.29 -3.77
CA LYS A 126 47.58 29.10 -4.75
C LYS A 126 47.14 30.58 -4.77
N LYS A 127 47.28 31.26 -3.64
CA LYS A 127 47.46 32.73 -3.47
C LYS A 127 47.51 32.98 -1.95
N ASN A 128 48.64 33.39 -1.36
CA ASN A 128 49.22 34.71 -1.51
C ASN A 128 50.75 34.70 -1.38
N SER A 129 51.48 34.97 -2.46
CA SER A 129 52.80 35.59 -2.40
C SER A 129 52.65 36.96 -3.04
N LYS A 130 52.25 37.96 -2.25
CA LYS A 130 52.15 39.34 -2.70
C LYS A 130 53.48 40.02 -2.37
N SER A 131 54.13 40.45 -3.44
CA SER A 131 55.22 41.41 -3.56
C SER A 131 55.27 42.47 -2.45
N GLU A 132 56.45 42.65 -1.86
CA GLU A 132 56.84 43.90 -1.19
C GLU A 132 57.99 44.55 -1.96
N LEU A 133 57.94 45.88 -1.95
CA LEU A 133 58.74 46.87 -2.67
C LEU A 133 60.20 46.90 -2.23
#